data_AF-A0A6A7BRP4-F1
#
_entry.id   AF-A0A6A7BRP4-F1
#
_cell.length_a   1.000
_cell.length_b   1.000
_cell.length_c   1.000
_cell.angle_alpha   90.00
_cell.angle_beta   90.00
_cell.angle_gamma   90.00
#
_symmetry.space_group_name_H-M   'P 1'
#
loop_
_entity.id
_entity.type
_entity.pdbx_description
1 polymer ?
#
loop_
_entity_poly.entity_id
_entity_poly.type
_entity_poly.pdbx_seq_one_letter_code
_entity_poly.pdbx_strand_id
1 'polypeptide(L)'
;MGSFKKDALTDYALQKVLKDAEPIFGTETNVSTIPTERWMSKYADDVPIVRMNIPGTHDSATWNYTLETQAALAPVSALLGLPQLDPTFYQCQSISLASMLSKGIRAFDLRYAFDATKSTLVFWHGSALLSETATVEDVLYAFYNWLDTHPSEALFLSFQLERDKNSTDTQKELHRILSSPVAKHYINSAVGVFGTLGEARGKITLLKRFVMDTIPNNGSLPGLDFSPPRWTDNSETPFVLEYSSSGRAWIEDYYQPRTAINSTASEDIQIKFDAVQKNLRSAAGGDHPNDFFWTFTSATKILNSPSLRPVDFAQGKDGAKGINEQLLTLLKELKGKRLGVVMMDFFHQPEGLVETLLGL
;
A
#
# COMPACT_ATOMS: atom_id res chain seq x y z
N MET A 1 -21.11 44.57 -7.65
CA MET A 1 -20.86 43.14 -7.95
C MET A 1 -19.42 42.85 -7.59
N GLY A 2 -19.19 42.19 -6.46
CA GLY A 2 -17.84 41.89 -5.99
C GLY A 2 -17.19 40.86 -6.90
N SER A 3 -15.97 41.13 -7.33
CA SER A 3 -15.08 40.12 -7.89
C SER A 3 -15.00 38.97 -6.88
N PHE A 4 -15.66 37.84 -7.19
CA PHE A 4 -15.27 36.58 -6.57
C PHE A 4 -13.81 36.37 -6.98
N LYS A 5 -12.89 36.47 -6.02
CA LYS A 5 -11.47 36.21 -6.24
C LYS A 5 -11.36 34.77 -6.70
N LYS A 6 -10.82 34.57 -7.90
CA LYS A 6 -10.58 33.26 -8.53
C LYS A 6 -9.94 32.25 -7.55
N ASP A 7 -9.10 32.75 -6.66
CA ASP A 7 -8.40 32.00 -5.61
C ASP A 7 -9.36 31.28 -4.63
N ALA A 8 -10.46 31.93 -4.22
CA ALA A 8 -11.39 31.33 -3.26
C ALA A 8 -12.14 30.12 -3.82
N LEU A 9 -12.54 30.15 -5.10
CA LEU A 9 -13.23 29.02 -5.72
C LEU A 9 -12.29 27.83 -5.91
N THR A 10 -11.02 28.09 -6.23
CA THR A 10 -9.99 27.03 -6.31
C THR A 10 -9.79 26.36 -4.95
N ASP A 11 -9.73 27.13 -3.86
CA ASP A 11 -9.62 26.59 -2.50
C ASP A 11 -10.84 25.74 -2.12
N TYR A 12 -12.07 26.23 -2.38
CA TYR A 12 -13.28 25.46 -2.11
C TYR A 12 -13.39 24.19 -2.97
N ALA A 13 -12.90 24.23 -4.22
CA ALA A 13 -12.86 23.05 -5.08
C ALA A 13 -11.88 22.01 -4.54
N LEU A 14 -10.69 22.43 -4.10
CA LEU A 14 -9.73 21.54 -3.45
C LEU A 14 -10.33 20.94 -2.17
N GLN A 15 -10.90 21.76 -1.29
CA GLN A 15 -11.55 21.28 -0.06
C GLN A 15 -12.67 20.27 -0.34
N LYS A 16 -13.46 20.49 -1.40
CA LYS A 16 -14.48 19.54 -1.81
C LYS A 16 -13.86 18.19 -2.20
N VAL A 17 -12.83 18.19 -3.06
CA VAL A 17 -12.19 16.94 -3.51
C VAL A 17 -11.54 16.21 -2.33
N LEU A 18 -10.86 16.94 -1.43
CA LEU A 18 -10.29 16.36 -0.22
C LEU A 18 -11.36 15.75 0.68
N LYS A 19 -12.52 16.39 0.80
CA LYS A 19 -13.66 15.85 1.53
C LYS A 19 -14.23 14.59 0.88
N ASP A 20 -14.34 14.57 -0.44
CA ASP A 20 -14.82 13.39 -1.18
C ASP A 20 -13.86 12.18 -0.99
N ALA A 21 -12.57 12.42 -0.75
CA ALA A 21 -11.57 11.40 -0.44
C ALA A 21 -11.62 10.86 1.02
N GLU A 22 -12.22 11.59 1.97
CA GLU A 22 -12.18 11.28 3.41
C GLU A 22 -12.55 9.83 3.79
N PRO A 23 -13.56 9.18 3.17
CA PRO A 23 -13.92 7.80 3.52
C PRO A 23 -12.77 6.79 3.40
N ILE A 24 -11.81 7.03 2.50
CA ILE A 24 -10.64 6.17 2.27
C ILE A 24 -9.36 6.85 2.74
N PHE A 25 -9.16 8.13 2.47
CA PHE A 25 -7.94 8.84 2.86
C PHE A 25 -7.90 9.17 4.36
N GLY A 26 -9.08 9.36 4.96
CA GLY A 26 -9.28 9.98 6.26
C GLY A 26 -8.98 11.47 6.24
N THR A 27 -9.19 12.11 7.39
CA THR A 27 -8.89 13.53 7.57
C THR A 27 -7.44 13.73 8.01
N GLU A 28 -6.79 14.77 7.49
CA GLU A 28 -5.51 15.22 8.03
C GLU A 28 -5.70 15.63 9.49
N THR A 29 -4.87 15.08 10.37
CA THR A 29 -4.78 15.58 11.73
C THR A 29 -3.86 16.81 11.71
N ASN A 30 -4.11 17.82 12.56
CA ASN A 30 -3.20 18.95 12.68
C ASN A 30 -1.89 18.47 13.34
N VAL A 31 -0.91 18.06 12.55
CA VAL A 31 0.33 17.42 13.01
C VAL A 31 1.53 18.34 12.80
N SER A 32 1.65 19.45 13.52
CA SER A 32 2.86 20.28 13.39
C SER A 32 4.09 19.73 14.15
N THR A 33 4.11 18.48 14.63
CA THR A 33 5.17 17.99 15.55
C THR A 33 5.54 16.49 15.52
N ILE A 34 5.11 15.65 14.55
CA ILE A 34 5.55 14.25 14.53
C ILE A 34 6.93 14.12 13.83
N PRO A 35 7.99 13.61 14.49
CA PRO A 35 9.34 13.54 13.89
C PRO A 35 9.46 12.65 12.64
N THR A 36 8.52 11.73 12.45
CA THR A 36 8.47 10.82 11.29
C THR A 36 7.71 11.40 10.12
N GLU A 37 7.01 12.53 10.25
CA GLU A 37 6.20 13.08 9.16
C GLU A 37 7.04 13.59 7.97
N ARG A 38 8.29 14.02 8.22
CA ARG A 38 9.21 14.55 7.18
C ARG A 38 10.55 13.82 7.19
N TRP A 39 10.52 12.50 7.41
CA TRP A 39 11.73 11.73 7.66
C TRP A 39 12.69 11.66 6.47
N MET A 40 12.18 11.72 5.22
CA MET A 40 13.01 11.67 4.02
C MET A 40 13.86 12.94 3.84
N SER A 41 13.51 14.06 4.47
CA SER A 41 14.32 15.30 4.47
C SER A 41 15.74 15.13 5.05
N LYS A 42 15.97 14.07 5.83
CA LYS A 42 17.27 13.78 6.46
C LYS A 42 18.28 13.12 5.52
N TYR A 43 17.83 12.64 4.37
CA TYR A 43 18.65 11.91 3.39
C TYR A 43 19.05 12.85 2.24
N ALA A 44 20.23 12.64 1.68
CA ALA A 44 20.68 13.39 0.50
C ALA A 44 19.90 12.99 -0.76
N ASP A 45 19.86 13.89 -1.74
CA ASP A 45 19.09 13.70 -2.98
C ASP A 45 19.65 12.58 -3.86
N ASP A 46 20.95 12.31 -3.80
CA ASP A 46 21.62 11.29 -4.59
C ASP A 46 21.45 9.86 -4.04
N VAL A 47 20.80 9.69 -2.89
CA VAL A 47 20.52 8.38 -2.29
C VAL A 47 19.63 7.56 -3.24
N PRO A 48 20.09 6.40 -3.74
CA PRO A 48 19.25 5.54 -4.56
C PRO A 48 18.07 4.99 -3.75
N ILE A 49 16.86 5.05 -4.30
CA ILE A 49 15.66 4.56 -3.61
C ILE A 49 15.78 3.08 -3.23
N VAL A 50 16.38 2.26 -4.10
CA VAL A 50 16.66 0.83 -3.83
C VAL A 50 17.63 0.58 -2.66
N ARG A 51 18.20 1.65 -2.08
CA ARG A 51 19.06 1.60 -0.89
C ARG A 51 18.38 2.12 0.39
N MET A 52 17.13 2.55 0.32
CA MET A 52 16.39 3.07 1.47
C MET A 52 15.61 1.96 2.19
N ASN A 53 15.33 2.21 3.47
CA ASN A 53 14.34 1.47 4.25
C ASN A 53 13.04 2.26 4.24
N ILE A 54 12.00 1.71 3.64
CA ILE A 54 10.74 2.42 3.42
C ILE A 54 9.60 1.66 4.13
N PRO A 55 9.00 2.24 5.18
CA PRO A 55 7.81 1.68 5.80
C PRO A 55 6.62 1.73 4.82
N GLY A 56 5.93 0.61 4.71
CA GLY A 56 4.73 0.48 3.90
C GLY A 56 3.57 -0.18 4.63
N THR A 57 2.37 -0.07 4.06
CA THR A 57 1.17 -0.74 4.57
C THR A 57 0.53 -1.61 3.51
N HIS A 58 0.18 -2.83 3.91
CA HIS A 58 -0.62 -3.75 3.10
C HIS A 58 -2.10 -3.37 3.19
N ASP A 59 -2.83 -3.50 2.07
CA ASP A 59 -4.24 -3.15 1.90
C ASP A 59 -4.63 -1.85 2.63
N SER A 60 -3.91 -0.77 2.31
CA SER A 60 -3.88 0.47 3.10
C SER A 60 -5.26 1.11 3.26
N ALA A 61 -6.13 0.95 2.26
CA ALA A 61 -7.47 1.53 2.22
C ALA A 61 -8.48 0.86 3.18
N THR A 62 -8.12 -0.26 3.82
CA THR A 62 -9.05 -1.04 4.65
C THR A 62 -9.27 -0.48 6.05
N TRP A 63 -8.62 0.63 6.41
CA TRP A 63 -8.58 1.13 7.79
C TRP A 63 -9.96 1.36 8.42
N ASN A 64 -10.92 1.81 7.60
CA ASN A 64 -12.28 2.13 8.03
C ASN A 64 -13.29 1.01 7.76
N TYR A 65 -12.87 -0.19 7.33
CA TYR A 65 -13.80 -1.28 7.01
C TYR A 65 -14.24 -2.03 8.27
N THR A 66 -15.06 -1.37 9.07
CA THR A 66 -15.66 -1.89 10.31
C THR A 66 -16.99 -2.57 10.04
N LEU A 67 -17.60 -3.17 11.07
CA LEU A 67 -18.98 -3.68 10.99
C LEU A 67 -19.98 -2.57 10.61
N GLU A 68 -19.78 -1.35 11.10
CA GLU A 68 -20.63 -0.21 10.77
C GLU A 68 -20.51 0.17 9.29
N THR A 69 -19.28 0.28 8.78
CA THR A 69 -19.03 0.57 7.36
C THR A 69 -19.59 -0.53 6.47
N GLN A 70 -19.39 -1.80 6.83
CA GLN A 70 -19.97 -2.91 6.08
C GLN A 70 -21.51 -2.86 6.08
N ALA A 71 -22.14 -2.53 7.21
CA ALA A 71 -23.59 -2.39 7.29
C ALA A 71 -24.11 -1.21 6.44
N ALA A 72 -23.40 -0.08 6.42
CA ALA A 72 -23.73 1.07 5.59
C ALA A 72 -23.65 0.74 4.08
N LEU A 73 -22.67 -0.08 3.68
CA LEU A 73 -22.45 -0.49 2.29
C LEU A 73 -23.23 -1.75 1.88
N ALA A 74 -23.98 -2.37 2.79
CA ALA A 74 -24.71 -3.61 2.54
C ALA A 74 -25.72 -3.50 1.37
N PRO A 75 -26.51 -2.40 1.21
CA PRO A 75 -27.42 -2.27 0.08
C PRO A 75 -26.71 -2.29 -1.27
N VAL A 76 -25.56 -1.62 -1.39
CA VAL A 76 -24.76 -1.57 -2.62
C VAL A 76 -24.11 -2.92 -2.89
N SER A 77 -23.56 -3.55 -1.86
CA SER A 77 -22.91 -4.87 -1.96
C SER A 77 -23.91 -5.96 -2.37
N ALA A 78 -25.17 -5.86 -1.91
CA ALA A 78 -26.25 -6.78 -2.29
C ALA A 78 -26.57 -6.74 -3.79
N LEU A 79 -26.44 -5.58 -4.45
CA LEU A 79 -26.63 -5.46 -5.91
C LEU A 79 -25.63 -6.32 -6.71
N LEU A 80 -24.48 -6.61 -6.11
CA LEU A 80 -23.40 -7.39 -6.72
C LEU A 80 -23.46 -8.88 -6.34
N GLY A 81 -24.40 -9.28 -5.47
CA GLY A 81 -24.53 -10.67 -5.02
C GLY A 81 -23.31 -11.19 -4.26
N LEU A 82 -22.55 -10.29 -3.63
CA LEU A 82 -21.30 -10.65 -2.94
C LEU A 82 -21.58 -11.21 -1.54
N PRO A 83 -20.79 -12.20 -1.07
CA PRO A 83 -20.93 -12.72 0.28
C PRO A 83 -20.50 -11.66 1.31
N GLN A 84 -21.32 -11.49 2.35
CA GLN A 84 -20.98 -10.70 3.52
C GLN A 84 -20.32 -11.61 4.55
N LEU A 85 -18.99 -11.56 4.61
CA LEU A 85 -18.19 -12.25 5.63
C LEU A 85 -17.87 -11.29 6.79
N ASP A 86 -17.32 -11.83 7.87
CA ASP A 86 -16.84 -11.03 9.00
C ASP A 86 -15.89 -9.91 8.49
N PRO A 87 -16.18 -8.62 8.79
CA PRO A 87 -15.35 -7.50 8.33
C PRO A 87 -13.89 -7.61 8.78
N THR A 88 -13.62 -8.28 9.90
CA THR A 88 -12.27 -8.51 10.41
C THR A 88 -11.43 -9.44 9.53
N PHE A 89 -12.03 -10.10 8.54
CA PHE A 89 -11.31 -10.87 7.52
C PHE A 89 -10.65 -9.97 6.45
N TYR A 90 -11.15 -8.74 6.30
CA TYR A 90 -10.69 -7.78 5.30
C TYR A 90 -9.89 -6.64 5.91
N GLN A 91 -10.11 -6.31 7.17
CA GLN A 91 -9.43 -5.19 7.81
C GLN A 91 -7.94 -5.51 8.03
N CYS A 92 -7.07 -4.74 7.39
CA CYS A 92 -5.60 -4.85 7.47
C CYS A 92 -4.97 -3.67 8.22
N GLN A 93 -5.72 -2.58 8.38
CA GLN A 93 -5.31 -1.36 9.07
C GLN A 93 -6.43 -0.87 9.99
N SER A 94 -6.10 0.05 10.90
CA SER A 94 -7.08 0.75 11.74
C SER A 94 -6.75 2.25 11.90
N ILE A 95 -5.85 2.75 11.07
CA ILE A 95 -5.39 4.14 11.03
C ILE A 95 -5.53 4.64 9.60
N SER A 96 -6.02 5.86 9.40
CA SER A 96 -6.25 6.45 8.08
C SER A 96 -4.97 6.68 7.27
N LEU A 97 -5.08 6.75 5.94
CA LEU A 97 -3.94 7.06 5.05
C LEU A 97 -3.26 8.38 5.44
N ALA A 98 -4.03 9.42 5.76
CA ALA A 98 -3.50 10.71 6.25
C ALA A 98 -2.65 10.53 7.53
N SER A 99 -3.11 9.70 8.46
CA SER A 99 -2.37 9.40 9.69
C SER A 99 -1.18 8.46 9.45
N MET A 100 -1.25 7.54 8.48
CA MET A 100 -0.12 6.70 8.04
C MET A 100 1.04 7.57 7.52
N LEU A 101 0.73 8.55 6.68
CA LEU A 101 1.70 9.52 6.17
C LEU A 101 2.40 10.27 7.32
N SER A 102 1.61 10.76 8.28
CA SER A 102 2.12 11.45 9.48
C SER A 102 3.04 10.56 10.32
N LYS A 103 2.78 9.24 10.35
CA LYS A 103 3.55 8.24 11.08
C LYS A 103 4.76 7.69 10.31
N GLY A 104 5.02 8.17 9.10
CA GLY A 104 6.22 7.85 8.32
C GLY A 104 6.03 6.78 7.24
N ILE A 105 4.82 6.28 7.01
CA ILE A 105 4.52 5.37 5.90
C ILE A 105 4.68 6.12 4.56
N ARG A 106 5.37 5.51 3.59
CA ARG A 106 5.57 6.06 2.24
C ARG A 106 5.26 5.08 1.12
N ALA A 107 5.09 3.80 1.44
CA ALA A 107 4.62 2.79 0.49
C ALA A 107 3.18 2.34 0.83
N PHE A 108 2.29 2.34 -0.16
CA PHE A 108 0.88 2.03 0.05
C PHE A 108 0.43 0.97 -0.96
N ASP A 109 -0.19 -0.11 -0.48
CA ASP A 109 -0.87 -1.08 -1.32
C ASP A 109 -2.34 -0.67 -1.49
N LEU A 110 -2.68 -0.26 -2.70
CA LEU A 110 -3.97 0.31 -3.08
C LEU A 110 -4.64 -0.60 -4.10
N ARG A 111 -5.71 -1.25 -3.65
CA ARG A 111 -6.41 -2.23 -4.47
C ARG A 111 -7.75 -1.69 -4.92
N TYR A 112 -7.96 -1.75 -6.24
CA TYR A 112 -9.05 -1.06 -6.90
C TYR A 112 -9.86 -2.02 -7.76
N ALA A 113 -11.11 -1.65 -8.01
CA ALA A 113 -11.95 -2.21 -9.06
C ALA A 113 -13.05 -1.19 -9.39
N PHE A 114 -13.91 -1.50 -10.36
CA PHE A 114 -15.08 -0.68 -10.59
C PHE A 114 -16.02 -0.68 -9.38
N ASP A 115 -16.71 0.43 -9.20
CA ASP A 115 -17.86 0.51 -8.30
C ASP A 115 -19.03 -0.36 -8.82
N ALA A 116 -20.11 -0.45 -8.05
CA ALA A 116 -21.25 -1.29 -8.41
C ALA A 116 -21.93 -0.86 -9.72
N THR A 117 -21.80 0.41 -10.11
CA THR A 117 -22.39 0.94 -11.35
C THR A 117 -21.46 0.86 -12.56
N LYS A 118 -20.19 0.46 -12.37
CA LYS A 118 -19.14 0.47 -13.40
C LYS A 118 -18.88 1.86 -14.01
N SER A 119 -19.03 2.91 -13.20
CA SER A 119 -18.83 4.29 -13.61
C SER A 119 -17.45 4.83 -13.19
N THR A 120 -16.94 4.41 -12.03
CA THR A 120 -15.68 4.92 -11.46
C THR A 120 -14.89 3.80 -10.80
N LEU A 121 -13.58 3.99 -10.68
CA LEU A 121 -12.74 3.09 -9.90
C LEU A 121 -12.76 3.50 -8.43
N VAL A 122 -13.03 2.53 -7.56
CA VAL A 122 -13.07 2.66 -6.10
C VAL A 122 -12.21 1.56 -5.47
N PHE A 123 -12.11 1.55 -4.14
CA PHE A 123 -11.24 0.64 -3.40
C PHE A 123 -11.98 -0.59 -2.89
N TRP A 124 -11.29 -1.73 -2.93
CA TRP A 124 -11.83 -3.04 -2.59
C TRP A 124 -10.80 -3.89 -1.83
N HIS A 125 -11.28 -4.87 -1.06
CA HIS A 125 -10.47 -5.99 -0.59
C HIS A 125 -11.32 -7.27 -0.59
N GLY A 126 -11.01 -8.23 -1.44
CA GLY A 126 -11.84 -9.40 -1.73
C GLY A 126 -13.25 -8.98 -2.16
N SER A 127 -14.26 -9.38 -1.38
CA SER A 127 -15.65 -8.97 -1.61
C SER A 127 -16.06 -7.69 -0.87
N ALA A 128 -15.16 -7.08 -0.09
CA ALA A 128 -15.42 -5.86 0.65
C ALA A 128 -15.30 -4.62 -0.24
N LEU A 129 -16.41 -3.92 -0.47
CA LEU A 129 -16.42 -2.55 -0.97
C LEU A 129 -15.97 -1.64 0.18
N LEU A 130 -14.92 -0.83 -0.01
CA LEU A 130 -14.37 -0.02 1.08
C LEU A 130 -14.99 1.39 1.15
N SER A 131 -15.51 1.89 0.04
CA SER A 131 -16.27 3.14 -0.02
C SER A 131 -17.14 3.17 -1.27
N GLU A 132 -18.35 3.74 -1.16
CA GLU A 132 -19.22 4.02 -2.31
C GLU A 132 -18.96 5.40 -2.94
N THR A 133 -18.25 6.29 -2.23
CA THR A 133 -18.11 7.71 -2.61
C THR A 133 -16.68 8.11 -2.95
N ALA A 134 -15.68 7.59 -2.25
CA ALA A 134 -14.29 7.94 -2.46
C ALA A 134 -13.71 7.15 -3.64
N THR A 135 -13.44 7.84 -4.75
CA THR A 135 -12.83 7.22 -5.93
C THR A 135 -11.31 7.17 -5.82
N VAL A 136 -10.69 6.37 -6.70
CA VAL A 136 -9.22 6.35 -6.87
C VAL A 136 -8.70 7.74 -7.24
N GLU A 137 -9.45 8.50 -8.03
CA GLU A 137 -9.07 9.86 -8.43
C GLU A 137 -9.08 10.81 -7.20
N ASP A 138 -10.12 10.80 -6.39
CA ASP A 138 -10.21 11.65 -5.18
C ASP A 138 -9.06 11.39 -4.21
N VAL A 139 -8.76 10.11 -3.96
CA VAL A 139 -7.65 9.69 -3.08
C VAL A 139 -6.28 10.11 -3.63
N LEU A 140 -6.08 10.07 -4.95
CA LEU A 140 -4.86 10.60 -5.57
C LEU A 140 -4.71 12.11 -5.37
N TYR A 141 -5.79 12.89 -5.48
CA TYR A 141 -5.75 14.32 -5.18
C TYR A 141 -5.37 14.61 -3.73
N ALA A 142 -5.81 13.78 -2.79
CA ALA A 142 -5.39 13.90 -1.40
C ALA A 142 -3.89 13.61 -1.20
N PHE A 143 -3.34 12.60 -1.88
CA PHE A 143 -1.88 12.38 -1.91
C PHE A 143 -1.12 13.54 -2.57
N TYR A 144 -1.64 14.11 -3.66
CA TYR A 144 -1.03 15.27 -4.32
C TYR A 144 -0.96 16.48 -3.40
N ASN A 145 -2.05 16.80 -2.71
CA ASN A 145 -2.10 17.87 -1.72
C ASN A 145 -1.11 17.63 -0.57
N TRP A 146 -1.00 16.39 -0.10
CA TRP A 146 -0.02 16.05 0.93
C TRP A 146 1.42 16.26 0.45
N LEU A 147 1.74 15.91 -0.81
CA LEU A 147 3.06 16.14 -1.39
C LEU A 147 3.40 17.64 -1.55
N ASP A 148 2.42 18.48 -1.89
CA ASP A 148 2.62 19.93 -1.95
C ASP A 148 3.00 20.53 -0.59
N THR A 149 2.41 19.98 0.48
CA THR A 149 2.74 20.39 1.86
C THR A 149 3.98 19.67 2.39
N HIS A 150 4.44 18.59 1.75
CA HIS A 150 5.59 17.76 2.13
C HIS A 150 6.61 17.57 0.99
N PRO A 151 7.18 18.64 0.43
CA PRO A 151 8.01 18.56 -0.78
C PRO A 151 9.32 17.79 -0.58
N SER A 152 9.74 17.54 0.66
CA SER A 152 10.90 16.69 0.95
C SER A 152 10.61 15.20 0.80
N GLU A 153 9.34 14.80 0.74
CA GLU A 153 8.93 13.41 0.80
C GLU A 153 8.61 12.85 -0.60
N ALA A 154 8.65 11.53 -0.74
CA ALA A 154 8.32 10.80 -1.95
C ALA A 154 7.38 9.64 -1.60
N LEU A 155 6.45 9.30 -2.49
CA LEU A 155 5.47 8.24 -2.26
C LEU A 155 5.62 7.09 -3.26
N PHE A 156 5.30 5.88 -2.81
CA PHE A 156 5.33 4.66 -3.61
C PHE A 156 3.95 4.01 -3.56
N LEU A 157 3.18 4.14 -4.64
CA LEU A 157 1.82 3.62 -4.69
C LEU A 157 1.79 2.34 -5.51
N SER A 158 1.53 1.22 -4.84
CA SER A 158 1.22 -0.06 -5.47
C SER A 158 -0.25 -0.08 -5.85
N PHE A 159 -0.52 -0.27 -7.14
CA PHE A 159 -1.88 -0.42 -7.64
C PHE A 159 -2.10 -1.84 -8.13
N GLN A 160 -3.12 -2.51 -7.58
CA GLN A 160 -3.54 -3.84 -7.99
C GLN A 160 -5.03 -3.85 -8.31
N LEU A 161 -5.40 -4.52 -9.41
CA LEU A 161 -6.80 -4.83 -9.67
C LEU A 161 -7.25 -5.93 -8.70
N GLU A 162 -8.20 -5.62 -7.82
CA GLU A 162 -8.62 -6.53 -6.75
C GLU A 162 -9.61 -7.58 -7.22
N ARG A 163 -10.53 -7.16 -8.08
CA ARG A 163 -11.63 -8.00 -8.55
C ARG A 163 -12.04 -7.60 -9.95
N ASP A 164 -12.95 -8.39 -10.49
CA ASP A 164 -13.40 -8.35 -11.87
C ASP A 164 -12.31 -8.73 -12.88
N LYS A 165 -12.72 -8.99 -14.12
CA LYS A 165 -11.78 -9.20 -15.22
C LYS A 165 -11.09 -7.86 -15.50
N ASN A 166 -9.77 -7.88 -15.75
CA ASN A 166 -9.05 -6.71 -16.25
C ASN A 166 -9.52 -6.34 -17.67
N SER A 167 -10.68 -5.70 -17.75
CA SER A 167 -11.37 -5.37 -18.98
C SER A 167 -10.75 -4.14 -19.64
N THR A 168 -11.03 -3.94 -20.93
CA THR A 168 -10.61 -2.73 -21.64
C THR A 168 -11.14 -1.46 -20.99
N ASP A 169 -12.34 -1.49 -20.40
CA ASP A 169 -12.91 -0.32 -19.73
C ASP A 169 -12.16 -0.02 -18.42
N THR A 170 -11.81 -1.07 -17.66
CA THR A 170 -10.98 -0.94 -16.44
C THR A 170 -9.62 -0.34 -16.76
N GLN A 171 -8.97 -0.85 -17.81
CA GLN A 171 -7.66 -0.34 -18.26
C GLN A 171 -7.75 1.11 -18.77
N LYS A 172 -8.79 1.45 -19.55
CA LYS A 172 -9.03 2.82 -20.02
C LYS A 172 -9.23 3.79 -18.87
N GLU A 173 -10.04 3.43 -17.88
CA GLU A 173 -10.35 4.31 -16.76
C GLU A 173 -9.14 4.51 -15.86
N LEU A 174 -8.43 3.44 -15.51
CA LEU A 174 -7.19 3.57 -14.75
C LEU A 174 -6.15 4.40 -15.51
N HIS A 175 -5.99 4.16 -16.82
CA HIS A 175 -5.11 4.96 -17.65
C HIS A 175 -5.53 6.44 -17.69
N ARG A 176 -6.83 6.75 -17.80
CA ARG A 176 -7.35 8.14 -17.77
C ARG A 176 -6.93 8.83 -16.47
N ILE A 177 -7.11 8.16 -15.33
CA ILE A 177 -6.77 8.70 -14.00
C ILE A 177 -5.25 8.94 -13.91
N LEU A 178 -4.43 7.92 -14.21
CA LEU A 178 -2.97 7.95 -14.03
C LEU A 178 -2.20 8.70 -15.14
N SER A 179 -2.85 9.12 -16.22
CA SER A 179 -2.25 9.91 -17.31
C SER A 179 -2.86 11.31 -17.49
N SER A 180 -3.77 11.70 -16.59
CA SER A 180 -4.36 13.04 -16.55
C SER A 180 -3.27 14.13 -16.43
N PRO A 181 -3.56 15.38 -16.82
CA PRO A 181 -2.58 16.47 -16.70
C PRO A 181 -2.04 16.66 -15.28
N VAL A 182 -2.89 16.52 -14.26
CA VAL A 182 -2.48 16.57 -12.85
C VAL A 182 -1.63 15.36 -12.46
N ALA A 183 -2.02 14.15 -12.88
CA ALA A 183 -1.23 12.95 -12.61
C ALA A 183 0.16 13.03 -13.24
N LYS A 184 0.30 13.57 -14.46
CA LYS A 184 1.61 13.82 -15.09
C LYS A 184 2.47 14.82 -14.33
N HIS A 185 1.88 15.69 -13.51
CA HIS A 185 2.64 16.57 -12.64
C HIS A 185 3.17 15.80 -11.42
N TYR A 186 2.36 15.00 -10.75
CA TYR A 186 2.73 14.37 -9.48
C TYR A 186 3.31 12.96 -9.61
N ILE A 187 3.11 12.27 -10.72
CA ILE A 187 3.68 10.93 -10.95
C ILE A 187 5.06 11.09 -11.59
N ASN A 188 6.05 10.43 -10.99
CA ASN A 188 7.41 10.38 -11.53
C ASN A 188 7.37 9.75 -12.94
N SER A 189 7.94 10.45 -13.93
CA SER A 189 7.95 10.01 -15.32
C SER A 189 8.92 8.87 -15.63
N ALA A 190 9.76 8.46 -14.68
CA ALA A 190 10.71 7.36 -14.84
C ALA A 190 10.00 6.04 -15.20
N VAL A 191 10.62 5.23 -16.07
CA VAL A 191 10.08 3.94 -16.51
C VAL A 191 11.09 2.84 -16.20
N GLY A 192 10.68 1.81 -15.47
CA GLY A 192 11.50 0.63 -15.21
C GLY A 192 12.73 0.86 -14.31
N VAL A 193 12.83 2.04 -13.68
CA VAL A 193 13.88 2.40 -12.73
C VAL A 193 13.29 3.16 -11.55
N PHE A 194 13.82 2.94 -10.35
CA PHE A 194 13.42 3.67 -9.14
C PHE A 194 14.09 5.05 -9.04
N GLY A 195 15.29 5.21 -9.60
CA GLY A 195 16.06 6.45 -9.51
C GLY A 195 16.58 6.75 -8.10
N THR A 196 16.83 8.03 -7.87
CA THR A 196 17.32 8.62 -6.62
C THR A 196 16.19 9.29 -5.84
N LEU A 197 16.43 9.57 -4.56
CA LEU A 197 15.45 10.26 -3.72
C LEU A 197 15.13 11.65 -4.26
N GLY A 198 16.12 12.42 -4.72
CA GLY A 198 15.93 13.76 -5.28
C GLY A 198 15.01 13.79 -6.49
N GLU A 199 15.11 12.78 -7.36
CA GLU A 199 14.21 12.62 -8.52
C GLU A 199 12.78 12.25 -8.10
N ALA A 200 12.63 11.60 -6.95
CA ALA A 200 11.34 11.13 -6.44
C ALA A 200 10.63 12.14 -5.51
N ARG A 201 11.34 13.13 -4.95
CA ARG A 201 10.76 14.12 -4.03
C ARG A 201 9.61 14.90 -4.65
N GLY A 202 8.53 15.08 -3.90
CA GLY A 202 7.31 15.73 -4.36
C GLY A 202 6.55 14.90 -5.40
N LYS A 203 6.89 13.62 -5.59
CA LYS A 203 6.29 12.74 -6.61
C LYS A 203 5.86 11.38 -6.05
N ILE A 204 5.01 10.73 -6.83
CA ILE A 204 4.59 9.34 -6.69
C ILE A 204 5.35 8.47 -7.70
N THR A 205 6.00 7.42 -7.21
CA THR A 205 6.51 6.32 -8.01
C THR A 205 5.46 5.20 -8.05
N LEU A 206 4.99 4.84 -9.24
CA LEU A 206 4.00 3.77 -9.40
C LEU A 206 4.65 2.39 -9.35
N LEU A 207 4.09 1.49 -8.54
CA LEU A 207 4.37 0.05 -8.55
C LEU A 207 3.16 -0.64 -9.20
N LYS A 208 3.29 -1.02 -10.47
CA LYS A 208 2.15 -1.45 -11.30
C LYS A 208 1.92 -2.94 -11.15
N ARG A 209 0.98 -3.35 -10.29
CA ARG A 209 0.47 -4.74 -10.18
C ARG A 209 -0.77 -4.94 -11.05
N PHE A 210 -0.76 -4.39 -12.26
CA PHE A 210 -1.82 -4.50 -13.28
C PHE A 210 -1.21 -4.57 -14.68
N VAL A 211 -2.00 -4.94 -15.70
CA VAL A 211 -1.59 -4.93 -17.12
C VAL A 211 -2.45 -3.95 -17.94
N MET A 212 -1.88 -3.42 -19.03
CA MET A 212 -2.49 -2.46 -19.97
C MET A 212 -2.49 -2.99 -21.43
N ASP A 213 -2.71 -4.28 -21.59
CA ASP A 213 -2.56 -5.03 -22.85
C ASP A 213 -3.73 -4.90 -23.83
N THR A 214 -4.86 -4.32 -23.43
CA THR A 214 -6.07 -4.20 -24.27
C THR A 214 -6.35 -2.78 -24.78
N ILE A 215 -5.53 -1.79 -24.39
CA ILE A 215 -5.66 -0.41 -24.86
C ILE A 215 -4.62 -0.07 -25.96
N PRO A 216 -4.96 0.76 -26.97
CA PRO A 216 -4.05 1.08 -28.08
C PRO A 216 -2.69 1.64 -27.63
N ASN A 217 -1.62 1.30 -28.36
CA ASN A 217 -0.23 1.67 -28.04
C ASN A 217 0.24 1.27 -26.62
N ASN A 218 -0.36 0.21 -26.06
CA ASN A 218 -0.10 -0.32 -24.71
C ASN A 218 -0.31 0.69 -23.56
N GLY A 219 -0.99 1.82 -23.82
CA GLY A 219 -1.29 2.86 -22.81
C GLY A 219 -0.18 3.06 -21.79
N SER A 220 1.04 3.32 -22.27
CA SER A 220 2.25 3.30 -21.44
C SER A 220 2.15 4.29 -20.28
N LEU A 221 2.09 3.76 -19.07
CA LEU A 221 2.20 4.51 -17.83
C LEU A 221 3.64 4.41 -17.28
N PRO A 222 4.16 5.47 -16.63
CA PRO A 222 5.45 5.42 -15.98
C PRO A 222 5.45 4.49 -14.76
N GLY A 223 6.60 4.39 -14.10
CA GLY A 223 6.82 3.54 -12.94
C GLY A 223 7.37 2.16 -13.28
N LEU A 224 7.20 1.24 -12.33
CA LEU A 224 7.82 -0.07 -12.32
C LEU A 224 6.77 -1.13 -12.62
N ASP A 225 7.10 -2.07 -13.50
CA ASP A 225 6.16 -3.11 -13.91
C ASP A 225 6.28 -4.34 -13.00
N PHE A 226 5.28 -4.55 -12.14
CA PHE A 226 5.11 -5.68 -11.23
C PHE A 226 3.84 -6.49 -11.58
N SER A 227 3.50 -6.51 -12.87
CA SER A 227 2.24 -7.09 -13.34
C SER A 227 2.01 -8.55 -12.91
N PRO A 228 0.73 -8.96 -12.69
CA PRO A 228 0.37 -10.27 -12.16
C PRO A 228 0.98 -11.49 -12.87
N PRO A 229 1.16 -11.52 -14.22
CA PRO A 229 1.77 -12.67 -14.88
C PRO A 229 3.20 -13.01 -14.42
N ARG A 230 3.90 -12.08 -13.76
CA ARG A 230 5.25 -12.28 -13.21
C ARG A 230 5.27 -12.36 -11.68
N TRP A 231 4.14 -12.10 -11.02
CA TRP A 231 4.03 -12.16 -9.57
C TRP A 231 3.77 -13.61 -9.16
N THR A 232 4.69 -14.23 -8.42
CA THR A 232 4.50 -15.61 -7.97
C THR A 232 3.51 -15.62 -6.81
N ASP A 233 2.34 -16.23 -7.01
CA ASP A 233 1.28 -16.28 -6.02
C ASP A 233 1.66 -17.15 -4.80
N ASN A 234 1.50 -16.55 -3.60
CA ASN A 234 1.64 -17.19 -2.29
C ASN A 234 2.87 -18.11 -2.16
N SER A 235 4.04 -17.59 -2.56
CA SER A 235 5.31 -18.32 -2.53
C SER A 235 5.86 -18.44 -1.10
N GLU A 236 6.16 -19.66 -0.64
CA GLU A 236 6.74 -19.94 0.68
C GLU A 236 8.16 -19.39 0.88
N THR A 237 8.84 -19.08 -0.22
CA THR A 237 10.16 -18.45 -0.20
C THR A 237 10.16 -17.18 -1.04
N PRO A 238 11.02 -16.21 -0.72
CA PRO A 238 11.15 -15.02 -1.55
C PRO A 238 11.46 -15.38 -3.01
N PHE A 239 10.80 -14.71 -3.94
CA PHE A 239 10.98 -14.91 -5.37
C PHE A 239 11.58 -13.66 -6.01
N VAL A 240 12.19 -13.83 -7.19
CA VAL A 240 12.78 -12.73 -7.96
C VAL A 240 11.86 -12.36 -9.12
N LEU A 241 11.58 -11.07 -9.25
CA LEU A 241 10.83 -10.49 -10.36
C LEU A 241 11.70 -9.46 -11.08
N GLU A 242 11.88 -9.61 -12.39
CA GLU A 242 12.58 -8.65 -13.24
C GLU A 242 11.60 -7.57 -13.71
N TYR A 243 11.60 -6.37 -13.10
CA TYR A 243 10.68 -5.28 -13.46
C TYR A 243 11.18 -4.42 -14.62
N SER A 244 12.44 -4.61 -15.04
CA SER A 244 13.04 -4.06 -16.25
C SER A 244 14.24 -4.90 -16.67
N SER A 245 14.85 -4.60 -17.83
CA SER A 245 16.02 -5.34 -18.35
C SER A 245 17.25 -5.33 -17.45
N SER A 246 17.31 -4.41 -16.48
CA SER A 246 18.42 -4.28 -15.52
C SER A 246 17.96 -4.19 -14.07
N GLY A 247 16.66 -4.28 -13.81
CA GLY A 247 16.06 -4.09 -12.50
C GLY A 247 15.37 -5.35 -12.00
N ARG A 248 15.76 -5.79 -10.80
CA ARG A 248 15.24 -6.99 -10.14
C ARG A 248 14.70 -6.65 -8.76
N ALA A 249 13.62 -7.32 -8.37
CA ALA A 249 13.02 -7.24 -7.07
C ALA A 249 13.00 -8.60 -6.39
N TRP A 250 13.42 -8.65 -5.13
CA TRP A 250 13.29 -9.80 -4.24
C TRP A 250 12.05 -9.61 -3.38
N ILE A 251 11.03 -10.43 -3.64
CA ILE A 251 9.68 -10.25 -3.10
C ILE A 251 9.34 -11.40 -2.18
N GLU A 252 8.90 -11.08 -0.96
CA GLU A 252 8.25 -12.01 -0.05
C GLU A 252 6.78 -11.63 0.09
N ASP A 253 5.91 -12.54 -0.32
CA ASP A 253 4.45 -12.36 -0.31
C ASP A 253 3.76 -13.71 0.00
N TYR A 254 4.23 -14.39 1.05
CA TYR A 254 3.61 -15.62 1.55
C TYR A 254 2.35 -15.29 2.36
N TYR A 255 1.33 -14.70 1.74
CA TYR A 255 0.20 -14.10 2.44
C TYR A 255 -0.76 -15.13 3.06
N GLN A 256 -0.71 -16.40 2.67
CA GLN A 256 -1.61 -17.42 3.21
C GLN A 256 -0.84 -18.71 3.57
N PRO A 257 -0.43 -18.88 4.83
CA PRO A 257 0.24 -20.08 5.31
C PRO A 257 -0.51 -21.37 4.96
N ARG A 258 0.24 -22.34 4.43
CA ARG A 258 -0.25 -23.63 3.90
C ARG A 258 -0.11 -24.80 4.88
N THR A 259 0.00 -24.49 6.18
CA THR A 259 -0.05 -25.51 7.24
C THR A 259 -1.44 -26.18 7.28
N ALA A 260 -1.56 -27.30 8.01
CA ALA A 260 -2.81 -28.05 8.09
C ALA A 260 -4.00 -27.20 8.57
N ILE A 261 -5.22 -27.60 8.20
CA ILE A 261 -6.43 -27.04 8.81
C ILE A 261 -6.43 -27.43 10.31
N ASN A 262 -6.73 -26.48 11.18
CA ASN A 262 -6.63 -26.53 12.65
C ASN A 262 -5.20 -26.37 13.22
N SER A 263 -4.25 -25.91 12.41
CA SER A 263 -2.96 -25.40 12.91
C SER A 263 -3.18 -24.29 13.94
N THR A 264 -2.25 -24.20 14.88
CA THR A 264 -2.31 -23.17 15.93
C THR A 264 -1.90 -21.81 15.38
N ALA A 265 -2.36 -20.72 16.03
CA ALA A 265 -1.90 -19.38 15.71
C ALA A 265 -0.37 -19.28 15.76
N SER A 266 0.28 -19.90 16.75
CA SER A 266 1.74 -19.90 16.88
C SER A 266 2.45 -20.54 15.70
N GLU A 267 1.92 -21.63 15.15
CA GLU A 267 2.51 -22.34 14.02
C GLU A 267 2.40 -21.51 12.73
N ASP A 268 1.21 -21.00 12.42
CA ASP A 268 0.98 -20.21 11.22
C ASP A 268 1.75 -18.88 11.24
N ILE A 269 1.73 -18.19 12.39
CA ILE A 269 2.46 -16.93 12.57
C ILE A 269 3.96 -17.16 12.41
N GLN A 270 4.50 -18.24 12.98
CA GLN A 270 5.93 -18.52 12.89
C GLN A 270 6.36 -18.84 11.46
N ILE A 271 5.62 -19.68 10.72
CA ILE A 271 5.98 -20.01 9.34
C ILE A 271 5.92 -18.77 8.44
N LYS A 272 4.93 -17.90 8.63
CA LYS A 272 4.93 -16.60 7.94
C LYS A 272 6.16 -15.77 8.31
N PHE A 273 6.47 -15.66 9.60
CA PHE A 273 7.62 -14.88 10.06
C PHE A 273 8.95 -15.44 9.56
N ASP A 274 9.06 -16.76 9.38
CA ASP A 274 10.24 -17.41 8.80
C ASP A 274 10.47 -16.97 7.34
N ALA A 275 9.40 -16.81 6.55
CA ALA A 275 9.48 -16.26 5.20
C ALA A 275 9.92 -14.78 5.24
N VAL A 276 9.29 -13.97 6.11
CA VAL A 276 9.62 -12.54 6.31
C VAL A 276 11.10 -12.36 6.66
N GLN A 277 11.58 -13.06 7.70
CA GLN A 277 12.98 -12.92 8.14
C GLN A 277 13.95 -13.38 7.06
N LYS A 278 13.59 -14.37 6.24
CA LYS A 278 14.45 -14.85 5.15
C LYS A 278 14.71 -13.75 4.13
N ASN A 279 13.68 -12.99 3.75
CA ASN A 279 13.86 -11.88 2.80
C ASN A 279 14.62 -10.71 3.44
N LEU A 280 14.26 -10.32 4.66
CA LEU A 280 14.92 -9.20 5.36
C LEU A 280 16.40 -9.49 5.64
N ARG A 281 16.75 -10.72 6.02
CA ARG A 281 18.15 -11.13 6.21
C ARG A 281 18.91 -11.20 4.89
N SER A 282 18.26 -11.61 3.79
CA SER A 282 18.85 -11.52 2.44
C SER A 282 19.16 -10.07 2.05
N ALA A 283 18.21 -9.16 2.25
CA ALA A 283 18.39 -7.73 2.00
C ALA A 283 19.57 -7.14 2.80
N ALA A 284 19.65 -7.51 4.10
CA ALA A 284 20.67 -7.08 5.03
C ALA A 284 22.08 -7.65 4.74
N GLY A 285 22.16 -8.78 4.05
CA GLY A 285 23.42 -9.44 3.66
C GLY A 285 24.25 -8.60 2.70
N GLY A 286 23.60 -7.84 1.81
CA GLY A 286 24.27 -6.89 0.92
C GLY A 286 24.75 -7.46 -0.41
N ASP A 287 24.49 -8.74 -0.70
CA ASP A 287 24.88 -9.41 -1.96
C ASP A 287 24.20 -8.82 -3.21
N HIS A 288 23.09 -8.11 -3.01
CA HIS A 288 22.26 -7.54 -4.07
C HIS A 288 22.06 -6.01 -3.89
N PRO A 289 23.14 -5.19 -3.88
CA PRO A 289 23.10 -3.80 -3.43
C PRO A 289 22.35 -2.83 -4.38
N ASN A 290 22.00 -3.30 -5.57
CA ASN A 290 21.27 -2.55 -6.58
C ASN A 290 19.89 -3.15 -6.88
N ASP A 291 19.57 -4.32 -6.31
CA ASP A 291 18.24 -4.91 -6.43
C ASP A 291 17.30 -4.28 -5.37
N PHE A 292 16.02 -4.26 -5.71
CA PHE A 292 14.94 -3.85 -4.84
C PHE A 292 14.52 -5.01 -3.93
N PHE A 293 14.15 -4.72 -2.68
CA PHE A 293 13.59 -5.70 -1.75
C PHE A 293 12.21 -5.23 -1.31
N TRP A 294 11.24 -6.13 -1.39
CA TRP A 294 9.85 -5.86 -1.03
C TRP A 294 9.31 -7.00 -0.17
N THR A 295 9.07 -6.73 1.11
CA THR A 295 8.68 -7.76 2.08
C THR A 295 7.30 -7.45 2.64
N PHE A 296 6.35 -8.36 2.46
CA PHE A 296 5.00 -8.26 3.03
C PHE A 296 4.90 -9.05 4.32
N THR A 297 4.84 -8.36 5.46
CA THR A 297 4.73 -9.02 6.77
C THR A 297 3.28 -9.39 7.10
N SER A 298 2.32 -9.04 6.24
CA SER A 298 0.90 -9.37 6.33
C SER A 298 0.61 -10.82 5.96
N ALA A 299 -0.42 -11.39 6.57
CA ALA A 299 -0.93 -12.73 6.25
C ALA A 299 -2.36 -12.92 6.73
N THR A 300 -3.03 -13.94 6.18
CA THR A 300 -4.38 -14.36 6.57
C THR A 300 -4.55 -15.86 6.39
N LYS A 301 -5.46 -16.46 7.17
CA LYS A 301 -5.85 -17.86 7.02
C LYS A 301 -7.30 -18.07 7.46
N ILE A 302 -8.21 -17.40 6.75
CA ILE A 302 -9.65 -17.40 7.07
C ILE A 302 -10.30 -18.80 7.05
N LEU A 303 -9.77 -19.73 6.23
CA LEU A 303 -10.26 -21.11 6.12
C LEU A 303 -9.69 -22.05 7.20
N ASN A 304 -8.89 -21.55 8.14
CA ASN A 304 -8.47 -22.31 9.31
C ASN A 304 -9.63 -22.50 10.31
N SER A 305 -9.48 -23.43 11.25
CA SER A 305 -10.43 -23.65 12.33
C SER A 305 -9.70 -23.71 13.68
N PRO A 306 -9.76 -22.64 14.52
CA PRO A 306 -10.44 -21.37 14.25
C PRO A 306 -9.73 -20.53 13.17
N SER A 307 -10.48 -19.67 12.48
CA SER A 307 -9.94 -18.75 11.48
C SER A 307 -8.86 -17.84 12.08
N LEU A 308 -7.82 -17.55 11.29
CA LEU A 308 -6.82 -16.54 11.62
C LEU A 308 -6.97 -15.34 10.68
N ARG A 309 -7.18 -14.18 11.29
CA ARG A 309 -7.44 -12.91 10.62
C ARG A 309 -6.14 -12.11 10.44
N PRO A 310 -6.09 -11.09 9.57
CA PRO A 310 -4.93 -10.21 9.45
C PRO A 310 -4.41 -9.66 10.79
N VAL A 311 -5.33 -9.21 11.67
CA VAL A 311 -4.97 -8.72 13.01
C VAL A 311 -4.34 -9.80 13.90
N ASP A 312 -4.79 -11.05 13.77
CA ASP A 312 -4.28 -12.17 14.56
C ASP A 312 -2.81 -12.47 14.16
N PHE A 313 -2.47 -12.34 12.87
CA PHE A 313 -1.08 -12.45 12.41
C PHE A 313 -0.22 -11.26 12.85
N ALA A 314 -0.73 -10.03 12.68
CA ALA A 314 0.03 -8.83 13.00
C ALA A 314 0.33 -8.70 14.50
N GLN A 315 -0.68 -8.89 15.35
CA GLN A 315 -0.61 -8.61 16.79
C GLN A 315 -0.47 -9.86 17.66
N GLY A 316 -0.77 -11.04 17.12
CA GLY A 316 -0.73 -12.30 17.85
C GLY A 316 -2.11 -12.73 18.35
N LYS A 317 -2.21 -14.01 18.72
CA LYS A 317 -3.45 -14.65 19.19
C LYS A 317 -3.13 -15.88 20.04
N ASP A 318 -3.96 -16.17 21.04
CA ASP A 318 -3.85 -17.37 21.89
C ASP A 318 -2.46 -17.56 22.53
N GLY A 319 -1.83 -16.45 22.93
CA GLY A 319 -0.49 -16.43 23.53
C GLY A 319 0.68 -16.46 22.53
N ALA A 320 0.41 -16.61 21.23
CA ALA A 320 1.41 -16.46 20.18
C ALA A 320 1.79 -14.98 20.01
N LYS A 321 3.09 -14.70 19.87
CA LYS A 321 3.59 -13.36 19.53
C LYS A 321 3.27 -13.04 18.07
N GLY A 322 2.64 -11.90 17.82
CA GLY A 322 2.38 -11.43 16.47
C GLY A 322 3.65 -11.10 15.68
N ILE A 323 3.51 -11.06 14.36
CA ILE A 323 4.59 -10.72 13.43
C ILE A 323 5.18 -9.35 13.74
N ASN A 324 4.37 -8.35 14.13
CA ASN A 324 4.87 -7.00 14.37
C ASN A 324 5.78 -6.93 15.60
N GLU A 325 5.50 -7.70 16.66
CA GLU A 325 6.39 -7.80 17.84
C GLU A 325 7.71 -8.51 17.48
N GLN A 326 7.62 -9.60 16.72
CA GLN A 326 8.78 -10.35 16.25
C GLN A 326 9.63 -9.49 15.29
N LEU A 327 8.98 -8.75 14.39
CA LEU A 327 9.61 -7.81 13.47
C LEU A 327 10.33 -6.71 14.22
N LEU A 328 9.71 -6.08 15.22
CA LEU A 328 10.39 -5.06 16.06
C LEU A 328 11.68 -5.61 16.67
N THR A 329 11.67 -6.87 17.12
CA THR A 329 12.87 -7.53 17.67
C THR A 329 13.92 -7.71 16.58
N LEU A 330 13.54 -8.24 15.42
CA LEU A 330 14.42 -8.44 14.27
C LEU A 330 15.03 -7.12 13.76
N LEU A 331 14.27 -6.04 13.68
CA LEU A 331 14.77 -4.74 13.23
C LEU A 331 15.87 -4.23 14.17
N LYS A 332 15.72 -4.41 15.49
CA LYS A 332 16.78 -4.06 16.46
C LYS A 332 18.06 -4.86 16.24
N GLU A 333 17.95 -6.14 15.87
CA GLU A 333 19.09 -6.98 15.49
C GLU A 333 19.76 -6.52 14.19
N LEU A 334 18.96 -6.03 13.24
CA LEU A 334 19.39 -5.58 11.91
C LEU A 334 19.74 -4.08 11.85
N LYS A 335 20.07 -3.45 12.99
CA LYS A 335 20.49 -2.04 13.02
C LYS A 335 21.65 -1.77 12.05
N GLY A 336 21.58 -0.69 11.28
CA GLY A 336 22.59 -0.34 10.27
C GLY A 336 22.39 -1.01 8.92
N LYS A 337 21.29 -1.75 8.71
CA LYS A 337 21.09 -2.58 7.51
C LYS A 337 20.00 -2.03 6.59
N ARG A 338 20.21 -2.24 5.30
CA ARG A 338 19.22 -2.02 4.25
C ARG A 338 18.31 -3.24 4.14
N LEU A 339 17.01 -3.00 4.22
CA LEU A 339 15.93 -3.99 4.18
C LEU A 339 14.95 -3.76 3.01
N GLY A 340 14.93 -2.57 2.41
CA GLY A 340 14.02 -2.21 1.33
C GLY A 340 12.66 -1.74 1.82
N VAL A 341 11.59 -2.06 1.08
CA VAL A 341 10.20 -1.77 1.48
C VAL A 341 9.67 -2.88 2.36
N VAL A 342 9.13 -2.52 3.53
CA VAL A 342 8.50 -3.45 4.48
C VAL A 342 7.02 -3.09 4.61
N MET A 343 6.14 -3.90 4.03
CA MET A 343 4.69 -3.71 4.05
C MET A 343 4.09 -4.40 5.26
N MET A 344 3.40 -3.65 6.12
CA MET A 344 2.89 -4.15 7.40
C MET A 344 1.37 -4.01 7.51
N ASP A 345 0.73 -4.94 8.22
CA ASP A 345 -0.62 -4.78 8.76
C ASP A 345 -0.56 -4.19 10.16
N PHE A 346 -1.52 -3.34 10.52
CA PHE A 346 -1.63 -2.72 11.85
C PHE A 346 -0.29 -2.18 12.40
N PHE A 347 0.50 -1.53 11.55
CA PHE A 347 1.90 -1.13 11.78
C PHE A 347 2.17 -0.31 13.06
N HIS A 348 1.12 0.30 13.63
CA HIS A 348 1.19 1.12 14.84
C HIS A 348 1.21 0.28 16.13
N GLN A 349 1.11 -1.06 16.01
CA GLN A 349 1.24 -1.99 17.12
C GLN A 349 2.29 -3.06 16.80
N PRO A 350 3.35 -3.21 17.62
CA PRO A 350 3.64 -2.41 18.81
C PRO A 350 4.12 -0.99 18.48
N GLU A 351 4.06 -0.10 19.46
CA GLU A 351 4.63 1.24 19.35
C GLU A 351 6.15 1.17 19.08
N GLY A 352 6.68 2.12 18.29
CA GLY A 352 8.10 2.18 17.97
C GLY A 352 8.52 1.30 16.79
N LEU A 353 7.61 0.54 16.17
CA LEU A 353 7.93 -0.33 15.03
C LEU A 353 8.45 0.46 13.82
N VAL A 354 7.70 1.48 13.40
CA VAL A 354 8.09 2.33 12.27
C VAL A 354 9.31 3.17 12.60
N GLU A 355 9.39 3.72 13.81
CA GLU A 355 10.55 4.48 14.28
C GLU A 355 11.82 3.63 14.28
N THR A 356 11.71 2.34 14.66
CA THR A 356 12.84 1.41 14.60
C THR A 356 13.26 1.13 13.16
N LEU A 357 12.31 0.92 12.24
CA LEU A 357 12.61 0.71 10.81
C LEU A 357 13.28 1.95 10.18
N LEU A 358 12.80 3.15 10.50
CA LEU A 358 13.36 4.41 10.03
C LEU A 358 14.72 4.74 10.66
N GLY A 359 15.01 4.19 11.84
CA GLY A 359 16.26 4.38 12.56
C GLY A 359 17.38 3.39 12.20
N LEU A 360 17.14 2.50 11.24
CA LEU A 360 18.12 1.52 10.77
C LEU A 360 19.28 2.15 10.01
#